data_AF-A0AAD9L3J3-F1
#
_entry.id   AF-A0AAD9L3J3-F1
#
_cell.length_a   1.000
_cell.length_b   1.000
_cell.length_c   1.000
_cell.angle_alpha   90.00
_cell.angle_beta   90.00
_cell.angle_gamma   90.00
#
_symmetry.space_group_name_H-M   'P 1'
#
loop_
_entity.id
_entity.type
_entity.pdbx_description
1 polymer ?
#
loop_
_entity_poly.entity_id
_entity_poly.type
_entity_poly.pdbx_seq_one_letter_code
_entity_poly.pdbx_strand_id
1 'polypeptide(L)'
;MKPYSHRNIDRAKLIYNYRLSWHRRMVENAFGKHVNGFMVFLTTINLGPDKVADVLLAACCLHNYLVETNKHTYTSVHDTENTEHHAIAGASRTDPVNRYAFYL
;
A
#
# COMPACT_ATOMS: atom_id res chain seq x y z
N MET A 1 13.01 5.55 -9.95
CA MET A 1 13.43 4.87 -11.20
C MET A 1 12.46 5.19 -12.33
N LYS A 2 12.95 5.35 -13.57
CA LYS A 2 12.12 5.65 -14.75
C LYS A 2 11.85 4.36 -15.55
N PRO A 3 10.60 4.03 -15.91
CA PRO A 3 10.31 2.89 -16.78
C PRO A 3 10.82 3.14 -18.21
N TYR A 4 11.16 2.08 -18.93
CA TYR A 4 11.47 2.16 -20.35
C TYR A 4 10.23 2.49 -21.18
N SER A 5 10.39 3.25 -22.26
CA SER A 5 9.30 3.56 -23.20
C SER A 5 8.74 2.30 -23.84
N HIS A 6 7.42 2.21 -24.00
CA HIS A 6 6.74 1.04 -24.57
C HIS A 6 6.96 0.83 -26.08
N ARG A 7 7.66 1.74 -26.76
CA ARG A 7 7.96 1.64 -28.20
C ARG A 7 9.22 0.79 -28.43
N ASN A 8 9.13 -0.24 -29.26
CA ASN A 8 10.24 -1.14 -29.63
C ASN A 8 11.00 -1.68 -28.39
N ILE A 9 10.26 -2.26 -27.44
CA ILE A 9 10.86 -2.80 -26.21
C ILE A 9 11.44 -4.19 -26.44
N ASP A 10 12.71 -4.35 -26.08
CA ASP A 10 13.36 -5.66 -25.99
C ASP A 10 12.84 -6.47 -24.80
N ARG A 11 12.90 -7.80 -24.87
CA ARG A 11 12.38 -8.70 -23.83
C ARG A 11 12.93 -8.38 -22.44
N ALA A 12 14.21 -8.04 -22.32
CA ALA A 12 14.82 -7.69 -21.04
C ALA A 12 14.21 -6.41 -20.43
N LYS A 13 13.91 -5.41 -21.28
CA LYS A 13 13.27 -4.15 -20.87
C LYS A 13 11.81 -4.37 -20.45
N LEU A 14 11.10 -5.30 -21.11
CA LEU A 14 9.75 -5.68 -20.72
C LEU A 14 9.72 -6.32 -19.34
N ILE A 15 10.63 -7.27 -19.06
CA ILE A 15 10.76 -7.92 -17.75
C ILE A 15 11.10 -6.88 -16.67
N TYR A 16 12.02 -5.95 -16.95
CA TYR A 16 12.33 -4.87 -16.03
C TYR A 16 11.12 -3.99 -15.73
N ASN A 17 10.40 -3.52 -16.76
CA ASN A 17 9.20 -2.69 -16.58
C ASN A 17 8.12 -3.42 -15.77
N TYR A 18 7.89 -4.70 -16.06
CA TYR A 18 6.95 -5.52 -15.29
C TYR A 18 7.34 -5.61 -13.81
N ARG A 19 8.62 -5.91 -13.52
CA ARG A 19 9.14 -5.94 -12.16
C ARG A 19 8.98 -4.57 -11.48
N LEU A 20 9.32 -3.48 -12.16
CA LEU A 20 9.18 -2.13 -11.60
C LEU A 20 7.72 -1.82 -11.26
N SER A 21 6.77 -2.15 -12.14
CA SER A 21 5.34 -1.96 -11.90
C SER A 21 4.79 -2.87 -10.81
N TRP A 22 5.36 -4.07 -10.62
CA TRP A 22 5.02 -4.95 -9.50
C TRP A 22 5.49 -4.35 -8.18
N HIS A 23 6.74 -3.93 -8.06
CA HIS A 23 7.25 -3.28 -6.84
C HIS A 23 6.48 -1.99 -6.51
N ARG A 24 6.12 -1.17 -7.51
CA ARG A 24 5.29 0.03 -7.29
C ARG A 24 3.94 -0.33 -6.69
N ARG A 25 3.22 -1.29 -7.28
CA ARG A 25 1.95 -1.79 -6.73
C ARG A 25 2.10 -2.33 -5.32
N MET A 26 3.17 -3.08 -5.01
CA MET A 26 3.40 -3.57 -3.65
C MET A 26 3.56 -2.42 -2.65
N VAL A 27 4.30 -1.38 -3.02
CA VAL A 27 4.49 -0.20 -2.18
C VAL A 27 3.19 0.57 -2.04
N GLU A 28 2.49 0.84 -3.14
CA GLU A 28 1.17 1.52 -3.16
C GLU A 28 0.13 0.77 -2.32
N ASN A 29 0.05 -0.56 -2.45
CA ASN A 29 -0.84 -1.39 -1.64
C ASN A 29 -0.49 -1.31 -0.14
N ALA A 30 0.80 -1.33 0.22
CA ALA A 30 1.24 -1.19 1.60
C ALA A 30 0.86 0.18 2.18
N PHE A 31 1.11 1.25 1.43
CA PHE A 31 0.71 2.61 1.82
C PHE A 31 -0.82 2.76 1.88
N GLY A 32 -1.58 2.13 0.97
CA GLY A 32 -3.04 2.13 1.00
C GLY A 32 -3.61 1.50 2.28
N LYS A 33 -2.99 0.42 2.79
CA LYS A 33 -3.34 -0.15 4.10
C LYS A 33 -3.09 0.83 5.24
N HIS A 34 -1.95 1.53 5.20
CA HIS A 34 -1.61 2.53 6.21
C HIS A 34 -2.48 3.78 6.12
N VAL A 35 -2.87 4.24 4.94
CA VAL A 35 -3.75 5.39 4.74
C VAL A 35 -5.14 5.16 5.32
N ASN A 36 -5.69 3.96 5.11
CA ASN A 36 -7.00 3.58 5.65
C ASN A 36 -7.02 3.46 7.18
N GLY A 37 -5.90 3.04 7.79
CA GLY A 37 -5.79 2.89 9.25
C GLY A 37 -5.21 4.09 9.98
N PHE A 38 -4.40 4.90 9.29
CA PHE A 38 -3.61 5.99 9.86
C PHE A 38 -3.68 7.21 8.93
N MET A 39 -4.62 8.11 9.25
CA MET A 39 -4.87 9.35 8.50
C MET A 39 -3.64 10.27 8.40
N VAL A 40 -2.59 10.03 9.19
CA VAL A 40 -1.31 10.76 9.10
C VAL A 40 -0.69 10.68 7.71
N PHE A 41 -0.95 9.61 6.95
CA PHE A 41 -0.44 9.44 5.58
C PHE A 41 -1.31 10.09 4.50
N LEU A 42 -2.50 10.62 4.84
CA LEU A 42 -3.37 11.36 3.91
C LEU A 42 -2.95 12.82 3.71
N THR A 43 -2.05 13.32 4.55
CA THR A 43 -1.62 14.72 4.53
C THR A 43 -0.14 14.82 4.23
N THR A 44 0.27 15.92 3.62
CA THR A 44 1.68 16.19 3.35
C THR A 44 2.46 16.22 4.66
N ILE A 45 3.35 15.25 4.84
CA ILE A 45 4.15 15.13 6.05
C ILE A 45 5.30 16.16 5.98
N ASN A 46 5.16 17.29 6.67
CA ASN A 46 6.20 18.32 6.76
C ASN A 46 7.26 17.95 7.82
N LEU A 47 7.87 16.78 7.68
CA LEU A 47 8.94 16.27 8.54
C LEU A 47 10.19 15.97 7.72
N GLY A 48 11.36 16.08 8.34
CA GLY A 48 12.61 15.62 7.75
C GLY A 48 12.58 14.10 7.49
N PRO A 49 13.35 13.59 6.51
CA PRO A 49 13.31 12.20 6.08
C PRO A 49 13.54 11.20 7.22
N ASP A 50 14.43 11.52 8.17
CA ASP A 50 14.72 10.67 9.32
C ASP A 50 13.48 10.47 10.21
N LYS A 51 12.71 11.54 10.42
CA LYS A 51 11.48 11.51 11.23
C LYS A 51 10.34 10.81 10.51
N VAL A 52 10.29 10.89 9.18
CA VAL A 52 9.31 10.13 8.38
C VAL A 52 9.57 8.63 8.52
N ALA A 53 10.83 8.20 8.55
CA ALA A 53 11.18 6.81 8.80
C ALA A 53 10.71 6.32 10.18
N ASP A 54 10.90 7.14 11.23
CA ASP A 54 10.40 6.85 12.57
C ASP A 54 8.87 6.70 12.59
N VAL A 55 8.13 7.59 11.92
CA VAL A 55 6.67 7.53 11.80
C VAL A 55 6.20 6.27 11.08
N LEU A 56 6.89 5.90 9.99
CA LEU A 56 6.60 4.67 9.25
C LEU A 56 6.81 3.42 10.11
N LEU A 57 7.93 3.36 10.84
CA LEU A 57 8.23 2.26 11.76
C LEU A 57 7.18 2.16 12.87
N ALA A 58 6.81 3.30 13.47
CA ALA A 58 5.76 3.35 14.49
C ALA A 58 4.41 2.86 13.94
N ALA A 59 4.04 3.24 12.70
CA ALA A 59 2.83 2.78 12.05
C ALA A 59 2.85 1.27 11.77
N CYS A 60 4.00 0.72 11.36
CA CYS A 60 4.19 -0.74 11.19
C CYS A 60 4.06 -1.49 12.52
N CYS A 61 4.70 -1.01 13.59
CA CYS A 61 4.60 -1.60 14.92
C CYS A 61 3.16 -1.58 15.44
N LEU A 62 2.47 -0.44 15.27
CA LEU A 62 1.08 -0.29 15.67
C LEU A 62 0.14 -1.18 14.86
N HIS A 63 0.34 -1.27 13.53
CA HIS A 63 -0.39 -2.19 12.68
C HIS A 63 -0.25 -3.64 13.15
N ASN A 64 0.99 -4.09 13.40
CA ASN A 64 1.25 -5.45 13.88
C ASN A 64 0.60 -5.71 15.24
N TYR A 65 0.65 -4.73 16.15
CA TYR A 65 -0.01 -4.83 17.46
C TYR A 65 -1.54 -4.93 17.34
N LEU A 66 -2.16 -4.13 16.47
CA LEU A 66 -3.61 -4.15 16.24
C LEU A 66 -4.06 -5.46 15.58
N VAL A 67 -3.27 -5.97 14.63
CA VAL A 67 -3.49 -7.29 14.04
C VAL A 67 -3.46 -8.36 15.13
N GLU A 68 -2.46 -8.36 16.01
CA GLU A 68 -2.33 -9.40 17.04
C GLU A 68 -3.43 -9.32 18.10
N THR A 69 -3.79 -8.11 18.54
CA THR A 69 -4.77 -7.90 19.62
C THR A 69 -6.23 -8.03 19.16
N ASN A 70 -6.55 -7.70 17.91
CA ASN A 70 -7.93 -7.68 17.41
C ASN A 70 -8.06 -8.25 16.00
N LYS A 71 -7.53 -9.47 15.77
CA LYS A 71 -7.54 -10.15 14.44
C LYS A 71 -8.89 -10.04 13.73
N HIS A 72 -9.99 -10.45 14.36
CA HIS A 72 -11.30 -10.53 13.69
C HIS A 72 -11.90 -9.17 13.29
N THR A 73 -11.76 -8.14 14.14
CA THR A 73 -12.33 -6.81 13.85
C THR A 73 -11.42 -5.99 12.95
N TYR A 74 -10.11 -6.09 13.12
CA TYR A 74 -9.14 -5.31 12.36
C TYR A 74 -8.96 -5.84 10.93
N THR A 75 -8.90 -7.17 10.74
CA THR A 75 -8.73 -7.74 9.39
C THR A 75 -10.00 -7.72 8.54
N SER A 76 -11.19 -7.60 9.12
CA SER A 76 -12.45 -7.54 8.35
C SER A 76 -12.64 -6.20 7.63
N VAL A 77 -12.01 -5.14 8.15
CA VAL A 77 -12.09 -3.78 7.61
C VAL A 77 -11.09 -3.59 6.45
N HIS A 78 -9.91 -4.22 6.54
CA HIS A 78 -8.83 -4.07 5.56
C HIS A 78 -8.86 -5.14 4.46
N ASP A 79 -8.42 -4.76 3.26
CA ASP A 79 -8.20 -5.72 2.18
C ASP A 79 -7.10 -6.72 2.56
N THR A 80 -7.41 -8.01 2.44
CA THR A 80 -6.46 -9.09 2.66
C THR A 80 -5.95 -9.61 1.32
N GLU A 81 -4.67 -9.97 1.22
CA GLU A 81 -4.16 -10.61 0.00
C GLU A 81 -4.11 -12.12 0.24
N ASN A 82 -4.60 -12.90 -0.71
CA ASN A 82 -4.45 -14.35 -0.65
C ASN A 82 -3.00 -14.76 -0.97
N THR A 83 -2.68 -16.05 -0.85
CA THR A 83 -1.35 -16.62 -1.14
C THR A 83 -0.87 -16.38 -2.59
N GLU A 84 -1.77 -15.99 -3.50
CA GLU A 84 -1.51 -15.67 -4.90
C GLU A 84 -1.47 -14.15 -5.17
N HIS A 85 -1.42 -13.32 -4.12
CA HIS A 85 -1.46 -11.85 -4.17
C HIS A 85 -2.73 -11.27 -4.82
N HIS A 86 -3.82 -12.04 -4.90
CA HIS A 86 -5.11 -11.51 -5.26
C HIS A 86 -5.71 -10.80 -4.04
N ALA A 87 -6.11 -9.54 -4.24
CA ALA A 87 -6.75 -8.74 -3.20
C ALA A 87 -8.18 -9.25 -2.95
N ILE A 88 -8.43 -9.72 -1.74
CA ILE A 88 -9.75 -10.00 -1.18
C ILE A 88 -10.26 -8.70 -0.55
N ALA A 89 -11.42 -8.24 -1.00
CA ALA A 89 -12.00 -6.99 -0.56
C ALA A 89 -12.46 -7.04 0.90
N GLY A 90 -11.91 -6.14 1.72
CA GLY A 90 -12.39 -5.86 3.08
C GLY A 90 -13.55 -4.86 3.11
N ALA A 91 -14.19 -4.71 4.26
CA ALA A 91 -15.37 -3.86 4.43
C ALA A 91 -15.12 -2.36 4.12
N SER A 92 -13.88 -1.87 4.16
CA SER A 92 -13.57 -0.46 3.82
C SER A 92 -13.86 -0.09 2.36
N ARG A 93 -14.03 -1.06 1.45
CA ARG A 93 -14.38 -0.76 0.03
C ARG A 93 -15.82 -0.31 -0.18
N THR A 94 -16.68 -0.45 0.82
CA THR A 94 -18.08 0.02 0.77
C THR A 94 -18.26 1.43 1.31
N ASP A 95 -17.25 2.01 1.95
CA ASP A 95 -17.30 3.35 2.53
C ASP A 95 -17.06 4.43 1.45
N PRO A 96 -18.02 5.34 1.18
CA PRO A 96 -17.91 6.34 0.11
C PRO A 96 -16.72 7.30 0.28
N VAL A 97 -16.18 7.46 1.49
CA VAL A 97 -15.02 8.34 1.75
C VAL A 97 -13.71 7.73 1.24
N ASN A 98 -13.60 6.40 1.21
CA ASN A 98 -12.36 5.69 0.89
C ASN A 98 -12.26 5.25 -0.58
N ARG A 99 -13.34 5.42 -1.36
CA ARG A 99 -13.37 5.11 -2.79
C ARG A 99 -12.38 5.93 -3.62
N TYR A 100 -11.96 7.09 -3.14
CA TYR A 100 -11.08 8.00 -3.88
C TYR A 100 -9.58 7.73 -3.67
N ALA A 101 -9.19 6.89 -2.71
CA ALA A 101 -7.78 6.62 -2.39
C ALA A 101 -7.14 5.52 -3.26
N PHE A 102 -7.92 4.78 -4.05
CA PHE A 102 -7.48 3.58 -4.78
C PHE A 102 -7.52 3.69 -6.32
N TYR A 103 -7.68 4.90 -6.88
CA TYR A 103 -7.71 5.16 -8.33
C TYR A 103 -6.54 6.02 -8.84
N LEU A 104 -5.35 5.86 -8.27
CA LEU A 104 -4.08 6.33 -8.83
C LEU A 104 -3.12 5.14 -8.93
#